data_AF-A0A830BJQ5-F1
#
_entry.id   AF-A0A830BJQ5-F1
#
_cell.length_a   1.000
_cell.length_b   1.000
_cell.length_c   1.000
_cell.angle_alpha   90.00
_cell.angle_beta   90.00
_cell.angle_gamma   90.00
#
_symmetry.space_group_name_H-M   'P 1'
#
loop_
_entity.id
_entity.type
_entity.pdbx_description
1 polymer ?
#
loop_
_entity_poly.entity_id
_entity_poly.type
_entity_poly.pdbx_seq_one_letter_code
_entity_poly.pdbx_strand_id
1 'polypeptide(L)'
;MDHQDDNRHLSDRKRSCSCYEFLVAAETSDEIFLVRRFVKHLMGPHGYYVEDAYYGPKMGLDETAPYTTVGFDVYRYDPETGSLRYMDGSLGGLALFVGSNNGFALSAAEFPELKPNSIYYTTPQQWSDCCGGHDVGIFNYQDQTFSPCFYPPDVQSRKRVSGPKWFTPTQPC
;
A
#
# COMPACT_ATOMS: atom_id res chain seq x y z
N MET A 1 21.05 17.79 -13.75
CA MET A 1 21.58 16.42 -13.83
C MET A 1 21.55 15.93 -12.39
N ASP A 2 20.66 14.98 -12.06
CA ASP A 2 20.63 14.21 -10.79
C ASP A 2 19.34 13.37 -10.61
N HIS A 3 18.40 13.34 -11.57
CA HIS A 3 17.20 12.49 -11.50
C HIS A 3 17.44 10.98 -11.75
N GLN A 4 18.69 10.54 -11.91
CA GLN A 4 19.01 9.18 -12.36
C GLN A 4 19.52 8.26 -11.24
N ASP A 5 19.97 8.81 -10.11
CA ASP A 5 20.44 8.02 -8.96
C ASP A 5 19.32 7.66 -7.98
N ASP A 6 18.31 8.51 -7.79
CA ASP A 6 17.15 8.19 -6.93
C ASP A 6 16.32 7.01 -7.47
N ASN A 7 16.15 6.94 -8.79
CA ASN A 7 15.43 5.85 -9.45
C ASN A 7 16.14 4.49 -9.32
N ARG A 8 17.48 4.48 -9.25
CA ARG A 8 18.24 3.24 -9.00
C ARG A 8 17.98 2.74 -7.57
N HIS A 9 17.97 3.64 -6.60
CA HIS A 9 17.77 3.30 -5.19
C HIS A 9 16.38 2.71 -4.89
N LEU A 10 15.34 3.22 -5.56
CA LEU A 10 13.98 2.68 -5.48
C LEU A 10 13.84 1.31 -6.17
N SER A 11 14.53 1.11 -7.29
CA SER A 11 14.55 -0.18 -8.00
C SER A 11 15.24 -1.29 -7.18
N ASP A 12 16.32 -0.95 -6.46
CA ASP A 12 17.02 -1.90 -5.59
C ASP A 12 16.23 -2.20 -4.31
N ARG A 13 15.45 -1.24 -3.79
CA ARG A 13 14.55 -1.46 -2.64
C ARG A 13 13.47 -2.52 -2.89
N LYS A 14 13.04 -2.70 -4.15
CA LYS A 14 11.97 -3.64 -4.54
C LYS A 14 12.43 -5.09 -4.79
N ARG A 15 13.75 -5.34 -4.96
CA ARG A 15 14.28 -6.68 -5.35
C ARG A 15 14.04 -7.80 -4.35
N SER A 16 13.81 -7.50 -3.07
CA SER A 16 13.52 -8.48 -2.01
C SER A 16 12.13 -8.33 -1.37
N CYS A 17 11.21 -7.62 -2.04
CA CYS A 17 9.87 -7.36 -1.51
C CYS A 17 8.84 -8.40 -1.97
N SER A 18 7.88 -8.68 -1.10
CA SER A 18 6.60 -9.27 -1.50
C SER A 18 5.79 -8.26 -2.29
N CYS A 19 5.11 -8.73 -3.34
CA CYS A 19 4.26 -7.92 -4.20
C CYS A 19 2.80 -8.34 -4.03
N TYR A 20 1.92 -7.39 -3.76
CA TYR A 20 0.49 -7.59 -3.62
C TYR A 20 -0.26 -6.77 -4.64
N GLU A 21 -1.29 -7.37 -5.24
CA GLU A 21 -2.02 -6.80 -6.36
C GLU A 21 -3.44 -6.45 -5.93
N PHE A 22 -3.86 -5.24 -6.29
CA PHE A 22 -5.19 -4.72 -6.02
C PHE A 22 -5.79 -4.23 -7.32
N LEU A 23 -7.04 -4.61 -7.56
CA LEU A 23 -7.86 -3.98 -8.58
C LEU A 23 -8.54 -2.75 -7.96
N VAL A 24 -8.41 -1.61 -8.63
CA VAL A 24 -8.95 -0.33 -8.19
C VAL A 24 -9.84 0.23 -9.30
N ALA A 25 -11.10 0.53 -8.98
CA ALA A 25 -12.04 1.15 -9.91
C ALA A 25 -12.25 2.63 -9.58
N ALA A 26 -12.14 3.50 -10.58
CA ALA A 26 -12.58 4.88 -10.49
C ALA A 26 -14.04 4.97 -10.96
N GLU A 27 -14.98 4.99 -10.01
CA GLU A 27 -16.41 4.88 -10.33
C GLU A 27 -16.93 6.04 -11.20
N THR A 28 -16.33 7.23 -11.11
CA THR A 28 -16.78 8.40 -11.87
C THR A 28 -16.22 8.46 -13.29
N SER A 29 -15.12 7.76 -13.59
CA SER A 29 -14.48 7.76 -14.91
C SER A 29 -14.54 6.42 -15.66
N ASP A 30 -15.11 5.38 -15.04
CA ASP A 30 -15.07 3.99 -15.51
C ASP A 30 -13.65 3.46 -15.78
N GLU A 31 -12.62 4.11 -15.21
CA GLU A 31 -11.23 3.67 -15.34
C GLU A 31 -10.91 2.58 -14.32
N ILE A 32 -10.13 1.59 -14.77
CA ILE A 32 -9.68 0.48 -13.94
C ILE A 32 -8.16 0.54 -13.84
N PHE A 33 -7.65 0.34 -12.63
CA PHE A 33 -6.23 0.35 -12.33
C PHE A 33 -5.80 -0.96 -11.65
N LEU A 34 -4.66 -1.50 -12.07
CA LEU A 34 -3.91 -2.49 -11.33
C LEU A 34 -2.89 -1.76 -10.44
N VAL A 35 -3.04 -1.90 -9.13
CA VAL A 35 -2.10 -1.34 -8.15
C VAL A 35 -1.27 -2.47 -7.56
N ARG A 36 0.05 -2.37 -7.71
CA ARG A 36 1.02 -3.29 -7.10
C ARG A 36 1.62 -2.61 -5.89
N ARG A 37 1.52 -3.26 -4.72
CA ARG A 37 2.11 -2.82 -3.46
C ARG A 37 3.33 -3.67 -3.15
N PHE A 38 4.44 -3.01 -2.85
CA PHE A 38 5.68 -3.67 -2.44
C PHE A 38 5.86 -3.59 -0.94
N VAL A 39 6.03 -4.75 -0.30
CA VAL A 39 6.10 -4.89 1.15
C VAL A 39 7.37 -5.64 1.54
N LYS A 40 8.08 -5.13 2.55
CA LYS A 40 9.16 -5.86 3.22
C LYS A 40 8.65 -6.48 4.51
N HIS A 41 8.97 -7.76 4.70
CA HIS A 41 8.76 -8.49 5.95
C HIS A 41 10.00 -8.39 6.86
N LEU A 42 9.85 -8.68 8.15
CA LEU A 42 10.95 -8.83 9.13
C LEU A 42 11.66 -7.51 9.51
N MET A 43 10.91 -6.43 9.74
CA MET A 43 11.48 -5.19 10.28
C MET A 43 11.77 -5.33 11.78
N GLY A 44 12.99 -5.07 12.23
CA GLY A 44 13.32 -5.05 13.65
C GLY A 44 12.65 -3.87 14.38
N PRO A 45 12.60 -3.88 15.73
CA PRO A 45 11.94 -2.84 16.54
C PRO A 45 12.46 -1.40 16.35
N HIS A 46 13.60 -1.20 15.65
CA HIS A 46 14.14 0.13 15.33
C HIS A 46 14.25 0.38 13.82
N GLY A 47 13.47 -0.33 13.00
CA GLY A 47 13.43 -0.10 11.55
C GLY A 47 14.65 -0.63 10.78
N TYR A 48 15.55 -1.37 11.43
CA TYR A 48 16.62 -2.10 10.74
C TYR A 48 16.09 -3.42 10.18
N TYR A 49 16.49 -3.73 8.95
CA TYR A 49 16.29 -5.03 8.32
C TYR A 49 17.10 -6.05 9.12
N VAL A 50 16.43 -7.04 9.72
CA VAL A 50 17.11 -8.12 10.43
C VAL A 50 17.26 -9.26 9.45
N GLU A 51 18.37 -9.27 8.71
CA GLU A 51 18.56 -10.29 7.66
C GLU A 51 18.66 -11.71 8.24
N ASP A 52 18.96 -11.90 9.54
CA ASP A 52 19.29 -13.25 10.05
C ASP A 52 19.05 -13.56 11.55
N ALA A 53 18.40 -12.71 12.35
CA ALA A 53 18.45 -12.88 13.82
C ALA A 53 17.21 -13.47 14.51
N TYR A 54 16.30 -14.14 13.78
CA TYR A 54 15.11 -14.76 14.40
C TYR A 54 14.96 -16.27 14.16
N TYR A 55 16.04 -16.96 13.83
CA TYR A 55 16.08 -18.42 13.95
C TYR A 55 16.67 -18.82 15.31
N GLY A 56 15.86 -18.65 16.36
CA GLY A 56 15.95 -19.56 17.51
C GLY A 56 15.57 -20.99 17.07
N PRO A 57 15.83 -22.03 17.87
CA PRO A 57 15.75 -23.45 17.47
C PRO A 57 14.31 -23.98 17.27
N LYS A 58 13.36 -23.16 16.85
CA LYS A 58 11.99 -23.55 16.51
C LYS A 58 11.75 -23.23 15.04
N MET A 59 11.73 -24.26 14.20
CA MET A 59 11.17 -24.16 12.86
C MET A 59 9.69 -23.79 12.97
N GLY A 60 9.37 -22.54 12.71
CA GLY A 60 8.02 -22.02 12.54
C GLY A 60 8.15 -20.63 11.94
N LEU A 61 7.43 -20.36 10.84
CA LEU A 61 7.31 -19.02 10.29
C LEU A 61 6.77 -18.11 11.40
N ASP A 62 7.55 -17.13 11.84
CA ASP A 62 7.04 -16.15 12.80
C ASP A 62 6.15 -15.15 12.05
N GLU A 63 4.85 -15.49 11.95
CA GLU A 63 3.79 -14.64 11.40
C GLU A 63 3.58 -13.33 12.20
N THR A 64 4.36 -13.10 13.27
CA THR A 64 4.31 -11.88 14.08
C THR A 64 5.35 -10.83 13.67
N ALA A 65 6.19 -11.11 12.66
CA ALA A 65 7.16 -10.17 12.16
C ALA A 65 6.48 -8.95 11.49
N PRO A 66 6.79 -7.71 11.92
CA PRO A 66 6.17 -6.53 11.34
C PRO A 66 6.61 -6.36 9.88
N TYR A 67 5.69 -5.81 9.10
CA TYR A 67 5.89 -5.52 7.69
C TYR A 67 5.70 -4.03 7.43
N THR A 68 6.36 -3.53 6.39
CA THR A 68 6.24 -2.13 5.98
C THR A 68 6.11 -2.03 4.48
N THR A 69 5.23 -1.16 4.04
CA THR A 69 5.15 -0.78 2.63
C THR A 69 6.37 0.05 2.27
N VAL A 70 6.97 -0.28 1.14
CA VAL A 70 8.15 0.44 0.63
C VAL A 70 7.89 1.15 -0.69
N GLY A 71 6.76 0.87 -1.35
CA GLY A 71 6.33 1.61 -2.53
C GLY A 71 5.18 0.95 -3.26
N PHE A 72 4.80 1.58 -4.36
CA PHE A 72 3.72 1.15 -5.24
C PHE A 72 4.10 1.33 -6.70
N ASP A 73 3.50 0.52 -7.57
CA ASP A 73 3.43 0.73 -9.01
C ASP A 73 1.96 0.69 -9.43
N VAL A 74 1.54 1.61 -10.30
CA VAL A 74 0.16 1.69 -10.78
C VAL A 74 0.13 1.56 -12.29
N TYR A 75 -0.81 0.77 -12.78
CA TYR A 75 -1.07 0.59 -14.20
C TYR A 75 -2.54 0.85 -14.48
N ARG A 76 -2.84 1.66 -15.48
CA ARG A 76 -4.21 1.84 -15.99
C ARG A 76 -4.50 0.79 -17.05
N TYR A 77 -5.67 0.16 -16.97
CA TYR A 77 -6.18 -0.70 -18.02
C TYR A 77 -6.69 0.10 -19.20
N ASP A 78 -6.30 -0.31 -20.40
CA ASP A 78 -6.79 0.22 -21.66
C ASP A 78 -7.71 -0.83 -22.31
N PRO A 79 -9.04 -0.59 -22.36
CA PRO A 79 -9.99 -1.55 -22.91
C PRO A 79 -9.90 -1.68 -24.43
N GLU A 80 -9.40 -0.67 -25.15
CA GLU A 80 -9.29 -0.72 -26.62
C GLU A 80 -8.18 -1.68 -27.05
N THR A 81 -7.06 -1.65 -26.34
CA THR A 81 -5.89 -2.48 -26.62
C THR A 81 -5.84 -3.77 -25.77
N GLY A 82 -6.67 -3.85 -24.72
CA GLY A 82 -6.64 -4.92 -23.73
C GLY A 82 -5.34 -4.94 -22.90
N SER A 83 -4.64 -3.81 -22.80
CA SER A 83 -3.30 -3.74 -22.21
C SER A 83 -3.25 -2.92 -20.92
N LEU A 84 -2.16 -3.08 -20.16
CA LEU A 84 -1.87 -2.31 -18.96
C LEU A 84 -0.82 -1.24 -19.25
N ARG A 85 -1.18 0.03 -19.06
CA ARG A 85 -0.28 1.18 -19.22
C ARG A 85 0.24 1.63 -17.87
N TYR A 86 1.56 1.63 -17.70
CA TYR A 86 2.19 2.15 -16.49
C TYR A 86 1.90 3.65 -16.30
N MET A 87 1.52 4.03 -15.08
CA MET A 87 1.28 5.40 -14.67
C MET A 87 2.58 5.99 -14.14
N ASP A 88 3.22 6.86 -14.92
CA ASP A 88 4.53 7.41 -14.59
C ASP A 88 4.41 8.70 -13.77
N GLY A 89 4.64 8.60 -12.46
CA GLY A 89 4.74 9.74 -11.54
C GLY A 89 3.45 10.56 -11.32
N SER A 90 2.30 10.16 -11.86
CA SER A 90 1.03 10.85 -11.66
C SER A 90 -0.15 9.90 -11.75
N LEU A 91 -1.18 10.16 -10.95
CA LEU A 91 -2.47 9.46 -11.00
C LEU A 91 -3.57 10.37 -11.56
N GLY A 92 -3.19 11.46 -12.26
CA GLY A 92 -4.16 12.39 -12.85
C GLY A 92 -4.98 13.16 -11.82
N GLY A 93 -4.44 13.38 -10.61
CA GLY A 93 -5.18 14.02 -9.52
C GLY A 93 -6.11 13.07 -8.74
N LEU A 94 -6.12 11.77 -9.07
CA LEU A 94 -6.87 10.77 -8.32
C LEU A 94 -6.20 10.48 -6.96
N ALA A 95 -7.04 10.15 -5.99
CA ALA A 95 -6.69 9.52 -4.72
C ALA A 95 -7.19 8.07 -4.75
N LEU A 96 -6.27 7.11 -4.70
CA LEU A 96 -6.57 5.68 -4.77
C LEU A 96 -6.61 5.10 -3.35
N PHE A 97 -7.54 4.18 -3.11
CA PHE A 97 -7.72 3.53 -1.82
C PHE A 97 -7.57 2.02 -1.98
N VAL A 98 -6.59 1.45 -1.29
CA VAL A 98 -6.29 0.01 -1.30
C VAL A 98 -6.26 -0.53 0.13
N GLY A 99 -6.65 -1.78 0.32
CA GLY A 99 -6.75 -2.34 1.66
C GLY A 99 -7.33 -3.74 1.67
N SER A 100 -8.14 -4.04 2.69
CA SER A 100 -8.76 -5.36 2.85
C SER A 100 -9.83 -5.70 1.82
N ASN A 101 -10.48 -4.70 1.21
CA ASN A 101 -11.51 -4.89 0.20
C ASN A 101 -10.97 -4.56 -1.20
N ASN A 102 -11.79 -4.76 -2.24
CA ASN A 102 -11.55 -4.17 -3.57
C ASN A 102 -11.28 -2.67 -3.42
N GLY A 103 -10.31 -2.16 -4.18
CA GLY A 103 -9.95 -0.76 -4.11
C GLY A 103 -10.86 0.10 -4.98
N PHE A 104 -10.89 1.39 -4.66
CA PHE A 104 -11.61 2.40 -5.45
C PHE A 104 -10.76 3.68 -5.52
N ALA A 105 -11.07 4.54 -6.48
CA ALA A 105 -10.41 5.82 -6.68
C ALA A 105 -11.42 6.96 -6.69
N LEU A 106 -11.01 8.10 -6.13
CA LEU A 106 -11.81 9.33 -6.08
C LEU A 106 -11.00 10.49 -6.66
N SER A 107 -11.70 11.45 -7.28
CA SER A 107 -11.08 12.69 -7.76
C SER A 107 -10.80 13.62 -6.58
N ALA A 108 -9.53 14.01 -6.36
CA ALA A 108 -9.21 14.98 -5.32
C ALA A 108 -9.73 16.40 -5.64
N ALA A 109 -10.13 16.66 -6.90
CA ALA A 109 -10.78 17.91 -7.27
C ALA A 109 -12.23 17.99 -6.75
N GLU A 110 -12.90 16.84 -6.62
CA GLU A 110 -14.26 16.74 -6.07
C GLU A 110 -14.28 16.66 -4.54
N PHE A 111 -13.20 16.14 -3.94
CA PHE A 111 -13.04 15.96 -2.50
C PHE A 111 -11.75 16.68 -2.03
N PRO A 112 -11.82 17.99 -1.69
CA PRO A 112 -10.65 18.81 -1.34
C PRO A 112 -9.87 18.33 -0.11
N GLU A 113 -10.47 17.47 0.72
CA GLU A 113 -9.84 16.82 1.87
C GLU A 113 -8.83 15.74 1.45
N LEU A 114 -8.92 15.25 0.21
CA LEU A 114 -8.02 14.25 -0.33
C LEU A 114 -6.77 14.89 -0.92
N LYS A 115 -5.64 14.21 -0.74
CA LYS A 115 -4.39 14.58 -1.40
C LYS A 115 -4.42 14.06 -2.83
N PRO A 116 -4.22 14.91 -3.87
CA PRO A 116 -4.11 14.43 -5.24
C PRO A 116 -2.88 13.52 -5.38
N ASN A 117 -2.88 12.68 -6.42
CA ASN A 117 -1.76 11.78 -6.74
C ASN A 117 -1.30 10.93 -5.55
N SER A 118 -2.25 10.45 -4.73
CA SER A 118 -1.95 9.74 -3.50
C SER A 118 -2.62 8.37 -3.42
N ILE A 119 -1.96 7.43 -2.77
CA ILE A 119 -2.47 6.09 -2.49
C ILE A 119 -2.64 5.97 -0.97
N TYR A 120 -3.89 5.83 -0.55
CA TYR A 120 -4.31 5.57 0.82
C TYR A 120 -4.36 4.05 1.00
N TYR A 121 -3.52 3.52 1.89
CA TYR A 121 -3.40 2.07 2.08
C TYR A 121 -3.67 1.65 3.52
N THR A 122 -4.32 0.49 3.68
CA THR A 122 -4.46 -0.21 4.96
C THR A 122 -3.90 -1.63 4.90
N THR A 123 -3.81 -2.30 6.06
CA THR A 123 -3.52 -3.74 6.13
C THR A 123 -4.52 -4.52 5.25
N PRO A 124 -4.03 -5.34 4.31
CA PRO A 124 -4.92 -6.14 3.48
C PRO A 124 -5.46 -7.37 4.24
N GLN A 125 -6.57 -7.93 3.76
CA GLN A 125 -7.38 -8.92 4.49
C GLN A 125 -6.64 -10.26 4.70
N GLN A 126 -5.72 -10.61 3.81
CA GLN A 126 -4.92 -11.83 3.92
C GLN A 126 -4.04 -11.86 5.19
N TRP A 127 -3.96 -10.74 5.92
CA TRP A 127 -3.13 -10.55 7.11
C TRP A 127 -3.91 -10.04 8.34
N SER A 128 -5.25 -10.08 8.32
CA SER A 128 -6.09 -9.48 9.38
C SER A 128 -6.22 -10.30 10.67
N ASP A 129 -5.93 -11.60 10.63
CA ASP A 129 -6.40 -12.52 11.68
C ASP A 129 -5.40 -12.76 12.81
N CYS A 130 -4.14 -12.37 12.64
CA CYS A 130 -3.09 -12.85 13.53
C CYS A 130 -2.55 -11.80 14.51
N CYS A 131 -2.34 -10.55 14.09
CA CYS A 131 -1.47 -9.63 14.82
C CYS A 131 -1.92 -8.17 14.69
N GLY A 132 -1.78 -7.40 15.78
CA GLY A 132 -1.63 -5.94 15.67
C GLY A 132 -0.38 -5.61 14.86
N GLY A 133 -0.20 -4.35 14.49
CA GLY A 133 0.89 -4.00 13.58
C GLY A 133 0.44 -3.39 12.27
N HIS A 134 -0.58 -2.52 12.26
CA HIS A 134 -1.19 -2.10 11.00
C HIS A 134 -0.25 -1.18 10.20
N ASP A 135 0.23 -1.68 9.06
CA ASP A 135 0.92 -0.91 8.03
C ASP A 135 -0.13 -0.12 7.23
N VAL A 136 -0.32 1.12 7.68
CA VAL A 136 -1.33 2.07 7.19
C VAL A 136 -0.66 3.40 6.89
N GLY A 137 -1.12 4.07 5.85
CA GLY A 137 -0.53 5.36 5.50
C GLY A 137 -1.08 5.94 4.22
N ILE A 138 -0.46 7.05 3.83
CA ILE A 138 -0.70 7.74 2.57
C ILE A 138 0.64 7.81 1.84
N PHE A 139 0.71 7.23 0.66
CA PHE A 139 1.84 7.31 -0.25
C PHE A 139 1.56 8.38 -1.29
N ASN A 140 2.36 9.44 -1.33
CA ASN A 140 2.35 10.39 -2.44
C ASN A 140 3.04 9.72 -3.63
N TYR A 141 2.29 9.46 -4.70
CA TYR A 141 2.75 8.73 -5.88
C TYR A 141 3.74 9.53 -6.73
N GLN A 142 3.59 10.86 -6.74
CA GLN A 142 4.44 11.76 -7.49
C GLN A 142 5.81 11.93 -6.83
N ASP A 143 5.81 12.23 -5.53
CA ASP A 143 7.05 12.49 -4.77
C ASP A 143 7.67 11.22 -4.17
N GLN A 144 6.95 10.09 -4.25
CA GLN A 144 7.32 8.79 -3.68
C GLN A 144 7.60 8.82 -2.16
N THR A 145 6.85 9.64 -1.45
CA THR A 145 6.98 9.81 0.01
C THR A 145 5.81 9.21 0.77
N PHE A 146 6.07 8.77 2.01
CA PHE A 146 5.05 8.28 2.93
C PHE A 146 4.67 9.37 3.94
N SER A 147 3.38 9.43 4.27
CA SER A 147 2.88 10.22 5.39
C SER A 147 1.86 9.40 6.21
N PRO A 148 1.70 9.70 7.51
CA PRO A 148 0.69 9.06 8.34
C PRO A 148 -0.72 9.26 7.76
N CYS A 149 -1.60 8.27 7.94
CA CYS A 149 -3.03 8.42 7.67
C CYS A 149 -3.81 8.71 8.97
N PHE A 150 -5.14 8.70 8.88
CA PHE A 150 -6.04 8.97 10.02
C PHE A 150 -5.97 7.91 11.14
N TYR A 151 -5.42 6.72 10.84
CA TYR A 151 -5.20 5.68 11.83
C TYR A 151 -3.76 5.75 12.35
N PRO A 152 -3.53 5.69 13.67
CA PRO A 152 -2.17 5.67 14.20
C PRO A 152 -1.44 4.41 13.68
N PRO A 153 -0.25 4.56 13.08
CA PRO A 153 0.55 3.40 12.73
C PRO A 153 1.02 2.74 14.03
N ASP A 154 0.57 1.51 14.27
CA ASP A 154 0.91 0.76 15.47
C ASP A 154 1.58 -0.56 15.09
N VAL A 155 2.59 -0.46 14.20
CA VAL A 155 3.32 -1.57 13.55
C VAL A 155 3.93 -2.56 14.56
N GLN A 156 4.19 -2.12 15.79
CA GLN A 156 4.82 -2.92 16.85
C GLN A 156 3.82 -3.46 17.88
N SER A 157 2.55 -3.04 17.85
CA SER A 157 1.56 -3.54 18.80
C SER A 157 1.16 -4.95 18.48
N ARG A 158 1.15 -5.79 19.51
CA ARG A 158 0.66 -7.17 19.43
C ARG A 158 -0.83 -7.28 19.76
N LYS A 159 -1.53 -6.16 19.96
CA LYS A 159 -2.98 -6.18 20.23
C LYS A 159 -3.72 -6.57 18.95
N ARG A 160 -4.48 -7.65 19.00
CA ARG A 160 -5.37 -8.04 17.90
C ARG A 160 -6.51 -7.03 17.81
N VAL A 161 -6.45 -6.22 16.77
CA VAL A 161 -7.47 -5.25 16.38
C VAL A 161 -7.81 -5.48 14.90
N SER A 162 -9.08 -5.28 14.54
CA SER A 162 -9.49 -5.42 13.14
C SER A 162 -8.77 -4.36 12.30
N GLY A 163 -8.22 -4.77 11.16
CA GLY A 163 -7.55 -3.86 10.23
C GLY A 163 -8.48 -2.73 9.77
N PRO A 164 -7.95 -1.51 9.58
CA PRO A 164 -8.78 -0.39 9.17
C PRO A 164 -9.39 -0.64 7.79
N LYS A 165 -10.68 -0.31 7.64
CA LYS A 165 -11.44 -0.40 6.40
C LYS A 165 -11.80 1.00 5.94
N TRP A 166 -11.69 1.26 4.64
CA TRP A 166 -12.02 2.56 4.06
C TRP A 166 -13.51 2.84 4.06
N PHE A 167 -14.32 1.84 3.75
CA PHE A 167 -15.78 1.94 3.71
C PHE A 167 -16.40 0.69 4.32
N THR A 168 -17.44 0.89 5.13
CA THR A 168 -18.33 -0.17 5.60
C THR A 168 -19.74 0.20 5.16
N PRO A 169 -20.45 -0.66 4.41
CA PRO A 169 -21.83 -0.40 4.05
C PRO A 169 -22.66 -0.19 5.32
N THR A 170 -23.52 0.83 5.33
CA THR A 170 -24.54 0.94 6.37
C THR A 170 -25.56 -0.17 6.16
N GLN A 171 -25.93 -0.89 7.22
CA GLN A 171 -27.06 -1.80 7.13
C GLN A 171 -28.31 -0.99 6.73
N PRO A 172 -29.12 -1.46 5.77
CA PRO A 172 -30.41 -0.85 5.51
C PRO A 172 -31.24 -0.90 6.80
N CYS A 173 -31.83 0.23 7.17
CA CYS A 173 -32.78 0.31 8.28
C CYS A 173 -33.99 -0.60 8.05
#